data_AF-A0A0A2LZY6-F1
#
_entry.id   AF-A0A0A2LZY6-F1
#
_cell.length_a   1.000
_cell.length_b   1.000
_cell.length_c   1.000
_cell.angle_alpha   90.00
_cell.angle_beta   90.00
_cell.angle_gamma   90.00
#
_symmetry.space_group_name_H-M   'P 1'
#
loop_
_entity.id
_entity.type
_entity.pdbx_description
1 polymer ?
#
loop_
_entity_poly.entity_id
_entity_poly.type
_entity_poly.pdbx_seq_one_letter_code
_entity_poly.pdbx_strand_id
1 'polypeptide(L)'
;MIKKITSAVKLMLGAMALVVMFTTAALAQDKAAENLTKLNDHMKTQLSLNDSQYVKVNDINRVFVTKAKESEKSNANKLDKAKKIKALEEDRDTKLKSVLTADQYKIFVANRGENTKKLKALLPAKE
;
A
#
# COMPACT_ATOMS: atom_id res chain seq x y z
N MET A 1 36.39 37.59 30.08
CA MET A 1 35.50 37.31 28.93
C MET A 1 35.39 35.79 28.68
N ILE A 2 34.78 34.99 29.57
CA ILE A 2 34.72 33.51 29.41
C ILE A 2 33.36 32.94 29.91
N LYS A 3 32.23 33.53 29.51
CA LYS A 3 30.90 32.99 29.88
C LYS A 3 29.87 32.91 28.74
N LYS A 4 30.26 33.19 27.49
CA LYS A 4 29.30 33.19 26.35
C LYS A 4 29.42 31.99 25.39
N ILE A 5 30.42 31.12 25.55
CA ILE A 5 30.70 30.03 24.58
C ILE A 5 29.92 28.73 24.91
N THR A 6 29.37 28.59 26.11
CA THR A 6 28.72 27.34 26.56
C THR A 6 27.29 27.15 26.05
N SER A 7 26.58 28.21 25.65
CA SER A 7 25.18 28.09 25.22
C SER A 7 25.01 27.76 23.74
N ALA A 8 25.96 28.14 22.89
CA ALA A 8 25.90 27.91 21.44
C ALA A 8 26.09 26.42 21.07
N VAL A 9 26.91 25.69 21.84
CA VAL A 9 27.16 24.25 21.62
C VAL A 9 25.94 23.39 21.95
N LYS A 10 25.14 23.78 22.96
CA LYS A 10 23.89 23.07 23.33
C LYS A 10 22.78 23.24 22.28
N LEU A 11 22.70 24.39 21.62
CA LEU A 11 21.74 24.64 20.55
C LEU A 11 22.09 23.91 19.24
N MET A 12 23.38 23.70 18.96
CA MET A 12 23.79 22.91 17.79
C MET A 12 23.58 21.40 17.95
N LEU A 13 23.70 20.86 19.17
CA LEU A 13 23.40 19.44 19.46
C LEU A 13 21.90 19.10 19.38
N GLY A 14 21.01 20.07 19.59
CA GLY A 14 19.56 19.89 19.44
C GLY A 14 19.09 19.83 17.99
N ALA A 15 19.76 20.54 17.07
CA ALA A 15 19.38 20.60 15.66
C ALA A 15 19.74 19.32 14.88
N MET A 16 20.77 18.58 15.31
CA MET A 16 21.21 17.36 14.61
C MET A 16 20.33 16.14 14.93
N ALA A 17 19.57 16.16 16.03
CA ALA A 17 18.67 15.08 16.42
C ALA A 17 17.34 15.06 15.64
N LEU A 18 16.95 16.16 14.99
CA LEU A 18 15.66 16.31 14.31
C LEU A 18 15.67 15.84 12.84
N VAL A 19 16.86 15.65 12.25
CA VAL A 19 17.03 15.23 10.84
C VAL A 19 16.99 13.70 10.68
N VAL A 20 17.25 12.93 11.74
CA VAL A 20 17.34 11.45 11.65
C VAL A 20 15.96 10.78 11.55
N MET A 21 14.87 11.45 11.93
CA MET A 21 13.53 10.83 11.93
C MET A 21 12.82 10.83 10.56
N PHE A 22 13.37 11.52 9.54
CA PHE A 22 12.77 11.54 8.20
C PHE A 22 13.25 10.42 7.26
N THR A 23 14.35 9.73 7.57
CA THR A 23 14.94 8.73 6.66
C THR A 23 14.22 7.38 6.70
N THR A 24 13.54 7.03 7.80
CA THR A 24 12.86 5.72 7.94
C THR A 24 11.55 5.64 7.17
N ALA A 25 10.86 6.77 6.98
CA ALA A 25 9.61 6.82 6.21
C ALA A 25 9.83 6.53 4.71
N ALA A 26 10.98 6.95 4.16
CA ALA A 26 11.32 6.73 2.75
C ALA A 26 11.46 5.24 2.42
N LEU A 27 12.15 4.47 3.26
CA LEU A 27 12.40 3.03 3.03
C LEU A 27 11.10 2.19 3.11
N ALA A 28 10.16 2.56 3.98
CA ALA A 28 8.87 1.87 4.10
C ALA A 28 7.94 2.15 2.90
N GLN A 29 8.04 3.34 2.30
CA GLN A 29 7.26 3.72 1.12
C GLN A 29 7.75 2.98 -0.13
N ASP A 30 9.07 2.86 -0.32
CA ASP A 30 9.65 2.16 -1.47
C ASP A 30 9.28 0.67 -1.49
N LYS A 31 9.38 -0.01 -0.35
CA LYS A 31 9.04 -1.45 -0.27
C LYS A 31 7.56 -1.71 -0.54
N ALA A 32 6.68 -0.79 -0.13
CA ALA A 32 5.24 -0.90 -0.40
C ALA A 32 4.91 -0.73 -1.89
N ALA A 33 5.58 0.21 -2.55
CA ALA A 33 5.44 0.42 -3.99
C ALA A 33 5.98 -0.79 -4.78
N GLU A 34 7.15 -1.31 -4.40
CA GLU A 34 7.76 -2.49 -5.03
C GLU A 34 6.86 -3.73 -4.92
N ASN A 35 6.31 -4.01 -3.73
CA ASN A 35 5.44 -5.16 -3.54
C ASN A 35 4.11 -5.03 -4.31
N LEU A 36 3.57 -3.81 -4.43
CA LEU A 36 2.40 -3.55 -5.26
C LEU A 36 2.71 -3.78 -6.75
N THR A 37 3.87 -3.34 -7.23
CA THR A 37 4.32 -3.62 -8.59
C THR A 37 4.44 -5.13 -8.83
N LYS A 38 5.07 -5.89 -7.93
CA LYS A 38 5.18 -7.35 -8.03
C LYS A 38 3.82 -8.05 -8.11
N LEU A 39 2.85 -7.59 -7.32
CA LEU A 39 1.47 -8.09 -7.39
C LEU A 39 0.86 -7.83 -8.78
N ASN A 40 1.01 -6.61 -9.30
CA ASN A 40 0.43 -6.23 -10.57
C ASN A 40 1.11 -6.93 -11.75
N ASP A 41 2.42 -7.16 -11.67
CA ASP A 41 3.17 -7.95 -12.65
C ASP A 41 2.72 -9.40 -12.66
N HIS A 42 2.48 -9.96 -11.48
CA HIS A 42 1.88 -11.30 -11.37
C HIS A 42 0.49 -11.33 -12.02
N MET A 43 -0.37 -10.34 -11.77
CA MET A 43 -1.68 -10.24 -12.42
C MET A 43 -1.56 -10.01 -13.95
N LYS A 44 -0.54 -9.28 -14.41
CA LYS A 44 -0.25 -9.08 -15.84
C LYS A 44 -0.03 -10.42 -16.52
N THR A 45 0.83 -11.25 -15.95
CA THR A 45 1.17 -12.57 -16.48
C THR A 45 0.00 -13.54 -16.35
N GLN A 46 -0.67 -13.58 -15.19
CA GLN A 46 -1.77 -14.51 -14.92
C GLN A 46 -2.98 -14.27 -15.83
N LEU A 47 -3.28 -13.00 -16.14
CA LEU A 47 -4.44 -12.60 -16.91
C LEU A 47 -4.09 -12.20 -18.35
N SER A 48 -2.82 -12.31 -18.74
CA SER A 48 -2.30 -11.83 -20.03
C SER A 48 -2.78 -10.40 -20.34
N LEU A 49 -2.64 -9.49 -19.38
CA LEU A 49 -3.11 -8.11 -19.53
C LEU A 49 -2.29 -7.39 -20.60
N ASN A 50 -2.99 -6.68 -21.49
CA ASN A 50 -2.33 -5.69 -22.34
C ASN A 50 -1.91 -4.46 -21.52
N ASP A 51 -1.11 -3.58 -22.11
CA ASP A 51 -0.54 -2.43 -21.37
C ASP A 51 -1.63 -1.45 -20.88
N SER A 52 -2.69 -1.24 -21.64
CA SER A 52 -3.81 -0.38 -21.23
C SER A 52 -4.56 -0.97 -20.02
N GLN A 53 -4.80 -2.27 -20.03
CA GLN A 53 -5.40 -2.98 -18.90
C GLN A 53 -4.48 -2.98 -17.69
N TYR A 54 -3.18 -3.22 -17.89
CA TYR A 54 -2.19 -3.22 -16.82
C TYR A 54 -2.14 -1.87 -16.09
N VAL A 55 -2.11 -0.75 -16.82
CA VAL A 55 -2.14 0.60 -16.22
C VAL A 55 -3.38 0.80 -15.35
N LYS A 56 -4.56 0.38 -15.84
CA LYS A 56 -5.82 0.48 -15.09
C LYS A 56 -5.84 -0.44 -13.86
N VAL A 57 -5.39 -1.68 -13.99
CA VAL A 57 -5.28 -2.63 -12.87
C VAL A 57 -4.33 -2.10 -11.80
N ASN A 58 -3.21 -1.51 -12.20
CA ASN A 58 -2.25 -0.90 -11.28
C ASN A 58 -2.88 0.24 -10.48
N ASP A 59 -3.64 1.12 -11.13
CA ASP A 59 -4.35 2.21 -10.45
C ASP A 59 -5.43 1.68 -9.49
N ILE A 60 -6.25 0.73 -9.94
CA ILE A 60 -7.29 0.09 -9.11
C ILE A 60 -6.68 -0.52 -7.84
N ASN A 61 -5.60 -1.29 -7.99
CA ASN A 61 -4.94 -1.94 -6.86
C ASN A 61 -4.24 -0.92 -5.94
N ARG A 62 -3.66 0.16 -6.48
CA ARG A 62 -3.06 1.26 -5.70
C ARG A 62 -4.11 1.96 -4.83
N VAL A 63 -5.26 2.27 -5.40
CA VAL A 63 -6.37 2.90 -4.67
C VAL A 63 -6.86 2.00 -3.54
N PHE A 64 -7.03 0.70 -3.81
CA PHE A 64 -7.41 -0.28 -2.79
C PHE A 64 -6.41 -0.30 -1.64
N VAL A 65 -5.11 -0.50 -1.93
CA VAL A 65 -4.07 -0.63 -0.88
C VAL A 65 -3.96 0.65 -0.05
N THR A 66 -4.09 1.81 -0.68
CA THR A 66 -4.04 3.12 0.01
C THR A 66 -5.19 3.23 1.01
N LYS A 67 -6.44 3.04 0.56
CA LYS A 67 -7.63 3.11 1.42
C LYS A 67 -7.65 2.03 2.49
N ALA A 68 -7.13 0.84 2.17
CA ALA A 68 -7.03 -0.26 3.11
C ALA A 68 -6.04 0.08 4.25
N LYS A 69 -4.86 0.62 3.92
CA LYS A 69 -3.89 1.10 4.92
C LYS A 69 -4.44 2.22 5.79
N GLU A 70 -5.19 3.15 5.22
CA GLU A 70 -5.89 4.20 5.99
C GLU A 70 -6.93 3.61 6.94
N SER A 71 -7.68 2.59 6.49
CA SER A 71 -8.64 1.86 7.32
C SER A 71 -7.95 1.18 8.50
N GLU A 72 -6.80 0.55 8.30
CA GLU A 72 -6.02 -0.08 9.37
C GLU A 72 -5.49 0.92 10.40
N LYS A 73 -5.09 2.12 9.95
CA LYS A 73 -4.62 3.21 10.83
C LYS A 73 -5.74 3.91 11.62
N SER A 74 -7.01 3.65 11.29
CA SER A 74 -8.14 4.28 11.98
C SER A 74 -8.31 3.75 13.42
N ASN A 75 -8.96 4.53 14.29
CA ASN A 75 -9.31 4.12 15.65
C ASN A 75 -10.58 3.24 15.71
N ALA A 76 -11.10 2.78 14.56
CA ALA A 76 -12.27 1.91 14.52
C ALA A 76 -11.99 0.54 15.17
N ASN A 77 -13.03 -0.11 15.69
CA ASN A 77 -12.90 -1.46 16.21
C ASN A 77 -12.57 -2.46 15.07
N LYS A 78 -12.08 -3.65 15.45
CA LYS A 78 -11.64 -4.69 14.48
C LYS A 78 -12.75 -5.09 13.49
N LEU A 79 -14.00 -5.16 13.95
CA LEU A 79 -15.13 -5.56 13.11
C LEU A 79 -15.42 -4.51 12.03
N ASP A 80 -15.42 -3.23 12.40
CA ASP A 80 -15.69 -2.14 11.47
C ASP A 80 -14.55 -1.94 10.47
N LYS A 81 -13.30 -2.13 10.90
CA LYS A 81 -12.16 -2.21 9.99
C LYS A 81 -12.35 -3.33 8.97
N ALA A 82 -12.70 -4.54 9.42
CA ALA A 82 -12.91 -5.68 8.54
C ALA A 82 -14.05 -5.44 7.53
N LYS A 83 -15.17 -4.85 7.97
CA LYS A 83 -16.28 -4.46 7.08
C LYS A 83 -15.83 -3.45 6.03
N LYS A 84 -15.04 -2.44 6.43
CA LYS A 84 -14.52 -1.42 5.51
C LYS A 84 -13.55 -2.02 4.49
N ILE A 85 -12.64 -2.88 4.91
CA ILE A 85 -11.76 -3.61 3.99
C ILE A 85 -12.57 -4.46 3.01
N LYS A 86 -13.58 -5.19 3.48
CA LYS A 86 -14.45 -6.00 2.61
C LYS A 86 -15.16 -5.14 1.56
N ALA A 87 -15.72 -4.00 1.94
CA ALA A 87 -16.35 -3.07 0.99
C ALA A 87 -15.35 -2.54 -0.05
N LEU A 88 -14.09 -2.28 0.36
CA LEU A 88 -13.02 -1.91 -0.57
C LEU A 88 -12.66 -3.07 -1.52
N GLU A 89 -12.69 -4.32 -1.06
CA GLU A 89 -12.45 -5.51 -1.91
C GLU A 89 -13.56 -5.64 -2.97
N GLU A 90 -14.82 -5.43 -2.58
CA GLU A 90 -15.96 -5.45 -3.49
C GLU A 90 -15.93 -4.32 -4.55
N ASP A 91 -15.54 -3.11 -4.14
CA ASP A 91 -15.30 -1.98 -5.06
C ASP A 91 -14.18 -2.30 -6.05
N ARG A 92 -13.06 -2.84 -5.56
CA ARG A 92 -11.93 -3.27 -6.40
C ARG A 92 -12.37 -4.31 -7.43
N ASP A 93 -13.07 -5.35 -7.00
CA ASP A 93 -13.52 -6.43 -7.89
C ASP A 93 -14.48 -5.91 -8.97
N THR A 94 -15.38 -4.98 -8.61
CA THR A 94 -16.27 -4.32 -9.56
C THR A 94 -15.49 -3.53 -10.62
N LYS A 95 -14.47 -2.79 -10.20
CA LYS A 95 -13.60 -2.02 -11.11
C LYS A 95 -12.72 -2.92 -11.98
N LEU A 96 -12.22 -4.03 -11.44
CA LEU A 96 -11.47 -5.00 -12.24
C LEU A 96 -12.38 -5.62 -13.31
N LYS A 97 -13.62 -5.96 -12.98
CA LYS A 97 -14.58 -6.52 -13.93
C LYS A 97 -14.85 -5.61 -15.14
N SER A 98 -14.80 -4.28 -14.97
CA SER A 98 -15.01 -3.34 -16.09
C SER A 98 -13.78 -3.14 -16.99
N VAL A 99 -12.60 -3.56 -16.52
CA VAL A 99 -11.32 -3.45 -17.25
C VAL A 99 -10.93 -4.75 -17.95
N LEU A 100 -11.25 -5.87 -17.33
CA LEU A 100 -10.92 -7.20 -17.80
C LEU A 100 -11.92 -7.68 -18.85
N THR A 101 -11.45 -8.50 -19.79
CA THR A 101 -12.35 -9.27 -20.66
C THR A 101 -13.08 -10.34 -19.85
N ALA A 102 -14.14 -10.92 -20.41
CA ALA A 102 -14.89 -11.99 -19.75
C ALA A 102 -13.99 -13.18 -19.36
N ASP A 103 -13.06 -13.58 -20.21
CA ASP A 103 -12.17 -14.71 -19.94
C ASP A 103 -11.09 -14.37 -18.91
N GLN A 104 -10.53 -13.16 -18.98
CA GLN A 104 -9.61 -12.67 -17.94
C GLN A 104 -10.31 -12.61 -16.57
N TYR A 105 -11.56 -12.15 -16.54
CA TYR A 105 -12.34 -12.10 -15.30
C TYR A 105 -12.63 -13.50 -14.74
N LYS A 106 -12.91 -14.49 -15.59
CA LYS A 106 -13.03 -15.90 -15.15
C LYS A 106 -11.75 -16.40 -14.50
N ILE A 107 -10.59 -16.15 -15.11
CA ILE A 107 -9.28 -16.52 -14.55
C ILE A 107 -9.06 -15.79 -13.21
N PHE A 108 -9.36 -14.50 -13.14
CA PHE A 108 -9.26 -13.72 -11.91
C PHE A 108 -10.11 -14.31 -10.78
N VAL A 109 -11.37 -14.66 -11.06
CA VAL A 109 -12.29 -15.25 -10.07
C VAL A 109 -11.82 -16.62 -9.61
N ALA A 110 -11.32 -17.47 -10.53
CA ALA A 110 -10.75 -18.77 -10.21
C ALA A 110 -9.53 -18.66 -9.28
N ASN A 111 -8.72 -17.62 -9.46
CA ASN A 111 -7.52 -17.38 -8.67
C ASN A 111 -7.70 -16.36 -7.53
N ARG A 112 -8.94 -15.96 -7.24
CA ARG A 112 -9.24 -14.91 -6.25
C ARG A 112 -8.68 -15.20 -4.87
N GLY A 113 -8.65 -16.47 -4.46
CA GLY A 113 -8.03 -16.85 -3.19
C GLY A 113 -6.54 -16.51 -3.11
N GLU A 114 -5.79 -16.79 -4.18
CA GLU A 114 -4.37 -16.46 -4.27
C GLU A 114 -4.16 -14.94 -4.37
N ASN A 115 -4.91 -14.28 -5.24
CA ASN A 115 -4.81 -12.83 -5.45
C ASN A 115 -5.12 -12.04 -4.18
N THR A 116 -6.16 -12.45 -3.44
CA THR A 116 -6.48 -11.86 -2.13
C THR A 116 -5.38 -12.11 -1.10
N LYS A 117 -4.75 -13.29 -1.08
CA LYS A 117 -3.61 -13.54 -0.16
C LYS A 117 -2.43 -12.62 -0.46
N LYS A 118 -2.02 -12.52 -1.73
CA LYS A 118 -0.92 -11.63 -2.15
C LYS A 118 -1.21 -10.17 -1.86
N LEU A 119 -2.46 -9.75 -2.07
CA LEU A 119 -2.90 -8.40 -1.77
C LEU A 119 -2.92 -8.11 -0.26
N LYS A 120 -3.42 -9.05 0.55
CA LYS A 120 -3.41 -8.91 2.02
C LYS A 120 -2.01 -8.86 2.59
N ALA A 121 -1.04 -9.53 1.96
CA ALA A 121 0.38 -9.41 2.34
C ALA A 121 0.97 -8.00 2.13
N LEU A 122 0.30 -7.13 1.36
CA LEU A 122 0.69 -5.72 1.19
C LEU A 122 0.18 -4.82 2.32
N LEU A 123 -0.76 -5.32 3.12
CA LEU A 123 -1.28 -4.64 4.30
C LEU A 123 -0.42 -5.03 5.50
N PRO A 124 -0.19 -4.11 6.46
CA PRO A 124 0.55 -4.44 7.67
C PRO A 124 -0.10 -5.65 8.36
N ALA A 125 0.73 -6.62 8.75
CA ALA A 125 0.27 -7.81 9.44
C ALA A 125 -0.38 -7.42 10.77
N LYS A 126 -1.41 -8.17 11.16
CA LYS A 126 -1.99 -8.11 12.50
C LYS A 126 -0.88 -8.43 13.51
N GLU A 127 -0.46 -7.44 14.29
CA GLU A 127 0.16 -7.69 15.59
C GLU A 127 -0.90 -8.12 16.61
#